data_AF-A0A1B6F6Z0-F1
#
_entry.id   AF-A0A1B6F6Z0-F1
#
_cell.length_a   1.000
_cell.length_b   1.000
_cell.length_c   1.000
_cell.angle_alpha   90.00
_cell.angle_beta   90.00
_cell.angle_gamma   90.00
#
_symmetry.space_group_name_H-M   'P 1'
#
loop_
_entity.id
_entity.type
_entity.pdbx_description
1 polymer ?
#
loop_
_entity_poly.entity_id
_entity_poly.type
_entity_poly.pdbx_seq_one_letter_code
_entity_poly.pdbx_strand_id
1 'polypeptide(L)'
;VGGEDKSEDYELLCKDGGRKAFKDYASCNQAVVPPRVLLSSKDLSPVEKDDILFTMLSAADLYHKHPEYFSLFGSYQGHDNVLFSNSASGLETVHAENNPLQGFTPIHDELKVCTPEES
;
A
#
# COMPACT_ATOMS: atom_id res chain seq x y z
N VAL A 1 15.48 -10.92 15.49
CA VAL A 1 16.82 -11.10 14.88
C VAL A 1 17.14 -9.80 14.16
N GLY A 2 18.04 -8.99 14.70
CA GLY A 2 18.42 -7.72 14.09
C GLY A 2 19.27 -8.00 12.86
N GLY A 3 18.75 -7.64 11.69
CA GLY A 3 19.55 -7.59 10.46
C GLY A 3 20.47 -6.37 10.53
N GLU A 4 21.73 -6.53 10.12
CA GLU A 4 22.65 -5.41 9.96
C GLU A 4 22.10 -4.40 8.95
N ASP A 5 22.10 -3.13 9.33
CA ASP A 5 21.72 -2.03 8.43
C ASP A 5 22.81 -1.84 7.37
N LYS A 6 22.57 -2.43 6.20
CA LYS A 6 23.44 -2.32 5.03
C LYS A 6 23.05 -1.17 4.10
N SER A 7 22.21 -0.24 4.54
CA SER A 7 21.75 0.86 3.69
C SER A 7 22.89 1.71 3.13
N GLU A 8 24.04 1.76 3.81
CA GLU A 8 25.26 2.45 3.36
C GLU A 8 26.02 1.72 2.24
N ASP A 9 25.74 0.43 2.00
CA ASP A 9 26.36 -0.36 0.92
C ASP A 9 25.64 -0.18 -0.43
N TYR A 10 24.48 0.51 -0.44
CA TYR A 10 23.61 0.63 -1.60
C TYR A 10 23.29 2.09 -1.96
N GLU A 11 23.13 2.34 -3.26
CA GLU A 11 22.65 3.61 -3.80
C GLU A 11 21.31 3.41 -4.52
N LEU A 12 20.49 4.46 -4.53
CA LEU A 12 19.27 4.52 -5.32
C LEU A 12 19.57 4.95 -6.74
N LEU A 13 18.89 4.32 -7.71
CA LEU A 13 18.83 4.81 -9.08
C LEU A 13 17.69 5.80 -9.22
N CYS A 14 18.00 7.01 -9.67
CA CYS A 14 17.04 8.08 -9.87
C CYS A 14 16.52 8.08 -11.32
N LYS A 15 15.35 8.68 -11.55
CA LYS A 15 14.73 8.80 -12.89
C LYS A 15 15.57 9.62 -13.88
N ASP A 16 16.35 10.57 -13.38
CA ASP A 16 17.25 11.41 -14.16
C ASP A 16 18.56 10.69 -14.54
N GLY A 17 18.69 9.39 -14.20
CA GLY A 17 19.89 8.60 -14.42
C GLY A 17 20.97 8.79 -13.35
N GLY A 18 20.74 9.69 -12.39
CA GLY A 18 21.63 9.91 -11.25
C GLY A 18 21.57 8.81 -10.19
N ARG A 19 22.43 8.94 -9.18
CA ARG A 19 22.43 8.10 -7.98
C ARG A 19 22.36 8.96 -6.73
N LYS A 20 21.68 8.47 -5.69
CA LYS A 20 21.61 9.11 -4.37
C LYS A 20 21.66 8.07 -3.26
N ALA A 21 21.92 8.52 -2.03
CA ALA A 21 21.93 7.66 -0.85
C ALA A 21 20.54 7.02 -0.60
N PHE A 22 20.51 5.84 0.02
CA PHE A 22 19.27 5.09 0.31
C PHE A 22 18.20 5.91 1.05
N LYS A 23 18.61 6.80 1.96
CA LYS A 23 17.72 7.69 2.71
C LYS A 23 16.96 8.72 1.86
N ASP A 24 17.42 9.00 0.64
CA ASP A 24 16.87 10.05 -0.22
C ASP A 24 15.72 9.55 -1.10
N TYR A 25 15.12 8.40 -0.79
CA TYR A 25 14.08 7.73 -1.58
C TYR A 25 12.88 8.62 -1.92
N ALA A 26 12.52 9.57 -1.05
CA ALA A 26 11.45 10.51 -1.30
C ALA A 26 11.71 11.42 -2.52
N SER A 27 12.98 11.77 -2.76
CA SER A 27 13.42 12.61 -3.88
C SER A 27 14.07 11.84 -5.04
N CYS A 28 14.35 10.55 -4.86
CA CYS A 28 14.97 9.67 -5.84
C CYS A 28 14.31 8.28 -5.78
N ASN A 29 13.32 8.07 -6.66
CA ASN A 29 12.61 6.81 -6.83
C ASN A 29 12.16 6.65 -8.28
N GLN A 30 11.86 5.41 -8.67
CA GLN A 30 11.34 5.09 -10.01
C GLN A 30 9.83 5.33 -10.13
N ALA A 31 9.10 5.22 -9.04
CA ALA A 31 7.70 5.61 -8.94
C ALA A 31 7.29 5.64 -7.46
N VAL A 32 6.22 6.37 -7.18
CA VAL A 32 5.43 6.15 -5.97
C VAL A 32 4.45 5.03 -6.29
N VAL A 33 4.25 4.09 -5.36
CA VAL A 33 3.28 2.99 -5.49
C VAL A 33 2.06 3.36 -4.65
N PRO A 34 0.82 3.11 -5.11
CA PRO A 34 -0.35 3.46 -4.31
C PRO A 34 -0.39 2.55 -3.06
N PRO A 35 -0.94 3.03 -1.94
CA PRO A 35 -1.23 2.18 -0.80
C PRO A 35 -2.16 1.03 -1.19
N ARG A 36 -2.18 -0.04 -0.38
CA ARG A 36 -3.17 -1.11 -0.54
C ARG A 36 -4.57 -0.56 -0.25
N VAL A 37 -5.53 -0.90 -1.10
CA VAL A 37 -6.93 -0.41 -0.99
C VAL A 37 -7.87 -1.59 -0.74
N LEU A 38 -8.78 -1.42 0.21
CA LEU A 38 -9.92 -2.32 0.42
C LEU A 38 -11.03 -1.94 -0.57
N LEU A 39 -11.49 -2.91 -1.35
CA LEU A 39 -12.55 -2.70 -2.34
C LEU A 39 -13.79 -3.45 -1.92
N SER A 40 -14.96 -2.86 -2.17
CA SER A 40 -16.26 -3.49 -1.96
C SER A 40 -17.04 -3.53 -3.27
N SER A 41 -18.04 -4.41 -3.36
CA SER A 41 -18.90 -4.46 -4.54
C SER A 41 -19.72 -3.17 -4.64
N LYS A 42 -19.86 -2.66 -5.87
CA LYS A 42 -20.77 -1.56 -6.16
C LYS A 42 -22.23 -1.92 -5.82
N ASP A 43 -22.58 -3.21 -5.82
CA ASP A 43 -23.95 -3.71 -5.65
C ASP A 43 -24.39 -3.75 -4.17
N LEU A 44 -23.47 -3.55 -3.22
CA LEU A 44 -23.84 -3.39 -1.81
C LEU A 44 -24.67 -2.12 -1.61
N SER A 45 -25.67 -2.21 -0.74
CA SER A 45 -26.47 -1.07 -0.31
C SER A 45 -25.60 -0.01 0.39
N PRO A 46 -26.04 1.26 0.44
CA PRO A 46 -25.31 2.30 1.18
C PRO A 46 -25.07 1.91 2.64
N VAL A 47 -26.05 1.29 3.29
CA VAL A 47 -25.95 0.85 4.69
C VAL A 47 -24.86 -0.21 4.86
N GLU A 48 -24.81 -1.23 3.99
CA GLU A 48 -23.76 -2.25 4.06
C GLU A 48 -22.36 -1.67 3.83
N LYS A 49 -22.24 -0.68 2.93
CA LYS A 49 -20.96 0.01 2.68
C LYS A 49 -20.52 0.81 3.90
N ASP A 50 -21.43 1.54 4.53
CA ASP A 50 -21.16 2.32 5.74
C ASP A 50 -20.80 1.41 6.92
N ASP A 51 -21.48 0.27 7.08
CA ASP A 51 -21.19 -0.72 8.13
C ASP A 51 -19.79 -1.32 7.97
N ILE A 52 -19.42 -1.73 6.75
CA ILE A 52 -18.08 -2.24 6.45
C ILE A 52 -17.03 -1.15 6.72
N LEU A 53 -17.27 0.06 6.24
CA LEU A 53 -16.34 1.18 6.41
C LEU A 53 -16.11 1.47 7.88
N PHE A 54 -17.17 1.66 8.65
CA PHE A 54 -17.11 1.94 10.08
C PHE A 54 -16.41 0.81 10.85
N THR A 55 -16.73 -0.44 10.54
CA THR A 55 -16.13 -1.61 11.19
C THR A 55 -14.63 -1.67 10.93
N MET A 56 -14.21 -1.49 9.68
CA MET A 56 -12.79 -1.55 9.30
C MET A 56 -11.98 -0.40 9.91
N LEU A 57 -12.50 0.83 9.86
CA LEU A 57 -11.82 1.99 10.46
C LEU A 57 -11.69 1.85 11.98
N SER A 58 -12.76 1.40 12.65
CA SER A 58 -12.77 1.21 14.10
C SER A 58 -11.81 0.11 14.54
N ALA A 59 -11.77 -1.01 13.81
CA ALA A 59 -10.82 -2.09 14.08
C ALA A 59 -9.37 -1.63 13.85
N ALA A 60 -9.11 -0.92 12.75
CA ALA A 60 -7.79 -0.39 12.44
C ALA A 60 -7.28 0.57 13.51
N ASP A 61 -8.10 1.53 13.95
CA ASP A 61 -7.73 2.47 15.00
C ASP A 61 -7.50 1.76 16.35
N LEU A 62 -8.42 0.86 16.74
CA LEU A 62 -8.31 0.12 18.00
C LEU A 62 -7.03 -0.72 18.05
N TYR A 63 -6.78 -1.55 17.04
CA TYR A 63 -5.66 -2.48 17.03
C TYR A 63 -4.32 -1.82 16.68
N HIS A 64 -4.33 -0.65 16.05
CA HIS A 64 -3.13 0.18 15.94
C HIS A 64 -2.71 0.75 17.29
N LYS A 65 -3.68 1.27 18.08
CA LYS A 65 -3.43 1.81 19.42
C LYS A 65 -3.14 0.71 20.46
N HIS A 66 -3.73 -0.47 20.26
CA HIS A 66 -3.64 -1.62 21.17
C HIS A 66 -3.17 -2.90 20.45
N PRO A 67 -1.92 -2.94 19.95
CA PRO A 67 -1.38 -4.11 19.26
C PRO A 67 -1.26 -5.34 20.16
N GLU A 68 -1.30 -5.17 21.49
CA GLU A 68 -1.31 -6.25 22.48
C GLU A 68 -2.59 -7.09 22.46
N TYR A 69 -3.71 -6.55 21.98
CA TYR A 69 -4.96 -7.30 21.83
C TYR A 69 -4.94 -8.15 20.56
N PHE A 70 -4.51 -7.53 19.47
CA PHE A 70 -4.37 -8.18 18.18
C PHE A 70 -3.48 -7.34 17.28
N SER A 71 -2.44 -7.94 16.71
CA SER A 71 -1.51 -7.25 15.82
C SER A 71 -2.08 -7.21 14.39
N LEU A 72 -3.03 -6.30 14.13
CA LEU A 72 -3.72 -6.19 12.84
C LEU A 72 -2.76 -5.91 11.67
N PHE A 73 -1.74 -5.08 11.90
CA PHE A 73 -0.68 -4.74 10.95
C PHE A 73 0.61 -5.55 11.23
N GLY A 74 0.51 -6.68 11.94
CA GLY A 74 1.65 -7.52 12.28
C GLY A 74 1.83 -8.71 11.35
N SER A 75 2.95 -9.39 11.51
CA SER A 75 3.18 -10.70 10.89
C SER A 75 2.34 -11.76 11.58
N TYR A 76 1.82 -12.73 10.82
CA TYR A 76 1.02 -13.83 11.34
C TYR A 76 1.66 -15.16 10.98
N GLN A 77 1.95 -16.00 11.99
CA GLN A 77 2.60 -17.31 11.83
C GLN A 77 3.90 -17.27 11.00
N GLY A 78 4.69 -16.20 11.15
CA GLY A 78 5.94 -16.02 10.41
C GLY A 78 5.76 -15.49 8.97
N HIS A 79 4.55 -15.16 8.57
CA HIS A 79 4.25 -14.52 7.29
C HIS A 79 4.05 -13.02 7.48
N ASP A 80 4.79 -12.23 6.73
CA ASP A 80 4.61 -10.79 6.66
C ASP A 80 3.47 -10.41 5.72
N ASN A 81 2.87 -9.27 6.00
CA ASN A 81 1.89 -8.55 5.21
C ASN A 81 0.58 -9.32 5.00
N VAL A 82 0.18 -10.11 6.00
CA VAL A 82 -1.06 -10.90 6.03
C VAL A 82 -2.25 -9.97 6.25
N LEU A 83 -3.18 -9.96 5.28
CA LEU A 83 -4.31 -9.02 5.16
C LEU A 83 -3.86 -7.57 4.93
N PHE A 84 -3.10 -7.00 5.86
CA PHE A 84 -2.59 -5.63 5.81
C PHE A 84 -1.06 -5.59 5.72
N SER A 85 -0.50 -4.48 5.27
CA SER A 85 0.96 -4.29 5.24
C SER A 85 1.52 -4.17 6.65
N ASN A 86 2.71 -4.73 6.92
CA ASN A 86 3.40 -4.53 8.19
C ASN A 86 3.78 -3.07 8.45
N SER A 87 3.93 -2.29 7.37
CA SER A 87 4.22 -0.86 7.42
C SER A 87 2.98 0.02 7.56
N ALA A 88 1.77 -0.56 7.58
CA ALA A 88 0.55 0.22 7.72
C ALA A 88 0.41 0.77 9.14
N SER A 89 -0.01 2.04 9.24
CA SER A 89 -0.29 2.73 10.50
C SER A 89 -1.78 2.99 10.73
N GLY A 90 -2.64 2.58 9.81
CA GLY A 90 -4.07 2.85 9.88
C GLY A 90 -4.76 2.63 8.53
N LEU A 91 -6.04 3.00 8.50
CA LEU A 91 -6.88 3.02 7.30
C LEU A 91 -7.51 4.41 7.15
N GLU A 92 -7.68 4.84 5.91
CA GLU A 92 -8.36 6.09 5.57
C GLU A 92 -9.47 5.83 4.56
N THR A 93 -10.50 6.68 4.58
CA THR A 93 -11.61 6.60 3.64
C THR A 93 -11.17 7.02 2.24
N VAL A 94 -11.66 6.31 1.22
CA VAL A 94 -11.43 6.68 -0.18
C VAL A 94 -12.66 7.37 -0.74
N HIS A 95 -12.46 8.63 -1.12
CA HIS A 95 -13.38 9.51 -1.82
C HIS A 95 -12.81 9.87 -3.20
N ALA A 96 -13.57 10.59 -4.02
CA ALA A 96 -13.13 10.94 -5.37
C ALA A 96 -11.89 11.86 -5.34
N GLU A 97 -11.82 12.76 -4.36
CA GLU A 97 -10.78 13.76 -4.16
C GLU A 97 -9.45 13.18 -3.64
N ASN A 98 -9.47 12.05 -2.95
CA ASN A 98 -8.28 11.40 -2.39
C ASN A 98 -8.09 9.97 -2.92
N ASN A 99 -8.66 9.64 -4.09
CA ASN A 99 -8.54 8.31 -4.67
C ASN A 99 -7.07 8.01 -5.06
N PRO A 100 -6.37 7.12 -4.32
CA PRO A 100 -4.95 6.85 -4.58
C PRO A 100 -4.71 6.14 -5.91
N LEU A 101 -5.76 5.60 -6.53
CA LEU A 101 -5.68 4.83 -7.78
C LEU A 101 -5.85 5.71 -9.03
N GLN A 102 -6.30 6.97 -8.89
CA GLN A 102 -6.64 7.82 -10.03
C GLN A 102 -5.45 8.02 -11.01
N GLY A 103 -4.23 8.17 -10.48
CA GLY A 103 -3.02 8.33 -11.29
C GLY A 103 -2.51 7.04 -11.95
N PHE A 104 -3.00 5.87 -11.53
CA PHE A 104 -2.52 4.57 -12.01
C PHE A 104 -3.38 3.97 -13.12
N THR A 105 -4.62 4.45 -13.30
CA THR A 105 -5.48 3.99 -14.40
C THR A 105 -4.82 4.15 -15.78
N PRO A 106 -4.21 5.30 -16.14
CA PRO A 106 -3.57 5.45 -17.44
C PRO A 106 -2.38 4.51 -17.64
N ILE A 107 -1.55 4.31 -16.60
CA ILE A 107 -0.39 3.41 -16.63
C ILE A 107 -0.85 1.98 -16.88
N HIS A 108 -1.87 1.55 -16.15
CA HIS A 108 -2.46 0.23 -16.31
C HIS A 108 -3.05 0.02 -17.71
N ASP A 109 -3.73 1.02 -18.25
CA ASP A 109 -4.33 0.94 -19.58
C ASP A 109 -3.27 0.87 -20.69
N GLU A 110 -2.16 1.59 -20.56
CA GLU A 110 -1.02 1.49 -21.49
C GLU A 110 -0.34 0.12 -21.42
N LEU A 111 -0.11 -0.41 -20.21
CA LEU A 111 0.52 -1.73 -20.04
C LEU A 111 -0.34 -2.88 -20.58
N LYS A 112 -1.67 -2.72 -20.63
CA LYS A 112 -2.59 -3.69 -21.22
C LYS A 112 -2.45 -3.84 -22.74
N VAL A 113 -1.87 -2.86 -23.43
CA VAL A 113 -1.72 -2.89 -24.90
C VAL A 113 -0.58 -3.81 -25.33
N CYS A 114 0.33 -4.17 -24.42
CA CYS A 114 1.51 -4.99 -24.70
C CYS A 114 1.26 -6.51 -24.52
N THR A 115 0.12 -7.04 -24.94
CA THR A 115 -0.01 -8.50 -25.15
C THR A 115 0.66 -8.87 -26.48
N PRO A 116 1.73 -9.71 -26.49
CA PRO A 116 2.23 -10.27 -27.73
C PRO A 116 1.09 -11.04 -28.41
N GLU A 117 0.92 -10.89 -29.73
CA GLU A 117 0.03 -11.78 -30.48
C GLU A 117 0.45 -13.23 -30.21
N GLU A 118 -0.50 -14.07 -29.78
CA GLU A 118 -0.28 -15.51 -29.70
C GLU A 118 0.11 -16.01 -31.09
N SER A 119 1.38 -16.36 -31.26
CA SER A 119 1.94 -17.03 -32.44
C SER A 119 1.78 -18.54 -32.34
#